data_AF-A0A2W0AV81-F1
#
_entry.id   AF-A0A2W0AV81-F1
#
_cell.length_a   1.000
_cell.length_b   1.000
_cell.length_c   1.000
_cell.angle_alpha   90.00
_cell.angle_beta   90.00
_cell.angle_gamma   90.00
#
_symmetry.space_group_name_H-M   'P 1'
#
loop_
_entity.id
_entity.type
_entity.pdbx_description
1 polymer ?
#
loop_
_entity_poly.entity_id
_entity_poly.type
_entity_poly.pdbx_seq_one_letter_code
_entity_poly.pdbx_strand_id
1 'polypeptide(L)' 'MLNSLLPLTIHPIPLETVRVFVGRIELVTGATRRAVESALASHDEVMLAKYGRFLNPILEELIESDPTKANRLRKY' A
#
# COMPACT_ATOMS: atom_id res chain seq x y z
N MET A 1 -8.02 9.19 -9.49
CA MET A 1 -8.37 8.47 -10.74
C MET A 1 -7.08 8.18 -11.49
N LEU A 2 -6.75 6.91 -11.75
CA LEU A 2 -5.56 6.50 -12.49
C LEU A 2 -5.98 6.22 -13.95
N ASN A 3 -6.03 7.27 -14.77
CA ASN A 3 -6.38 7.19 -16.20
C ASN A 3 -5.17 7.54 -17.07
N SER A 4 -4.07 6.80 -16.91
CA SER A 4 -2.92 6.95 -17.82
C SER A 4 -2.04 5.70 -17.81
N LEU A 5 -2.65 4.56 -18.15
CA LEU A 5 -1.90 3.48 -18.79
C LEU A 5 -1.90 3.79 -20.29
N LEU A 6 -0.72 4.12 -20.80
CA LEU A 6 -0.39 4.19 -22.23
C LEU A 6 -0.93 2.93 -22.94
N PRO A 7 -1.23 2.96 -24.26
CA PRO A 7 -1.72 1.76 -24.93
C PRO A 7 -0.71 0.62 -24.73
N LEU A 8 -1.15 -0.40 -24.00
CA LEU A 8 -0.36 -1.61 -23.74
C LEU A 8 -0.34 -2.43 -25.02
N THR A 9 0.77 -2.40 -25.76
CA THR A 9 0.95 -3.23 -26.95
C THR A 9 1.33 -4.64 -26.54
N ILE A 10 0.47 -5.62 -26.84
CA ILE A 10 0.69 -7.04 -26.55
C ILE A 10 0.89 -7.78 -27.89
N HIS A 11 2.00 -8.51 -28.03
CA HIS A 11 2.27 -9.36 -29.18
C HIS A 11 2.58 -10.80 -28.74
N PRO A 12 1.89 -11.81 -29.32
CA PRO A 12 0.80 -11.69 -30.30
C PRO A 12 -0.45 -11.01 -29.73
N ILE A 13 -1.30 -10.48 -30.62
CA ILE A 13 -2.57 -9.85 -30.22
C ILE A 13 -3.42 -10.91 -29.51
N PRO A 14 -3.96 -10.63 -28.30
CA PRO A 14 -4.86 -11.54 -27.63
C PRO A 14 -6.07 -11.86 -28.51
N LEU A 15 -6.46 -13.14 -28.58
CA LEU A 15 -7.64 -13.56 -29.35
C LEU A 15 -8.94 -12.97 -28.78
N GLU A 16 -8.99 -12.75 -27.46
CA GLU A 16 -10.10 -12.15 -26.74
C GLU A 16 -9.59 -11.27 -25.59
N THR A 17 -10.30 -10.19 -25.28
CA THR A 17 -10.05 -9.34 -24.10
C THR A 17 -11.30 -9.33 -23.23
N VAL A 18 -11.18 -9.82 -22.00
CA VAL A 18 -12.27 -9.85 -21.02
C VAL A 18 -11.97 -8.96 -19.82
N ARG A 19 -13.00 -8.37 -19.23
CA ARG A 19 -12.86 -7.62 -17.97
C ARG A 19 -12.89 -8.60 -16.80
N VAL A 20 -11.89 -8.51 -15.94
CA VAL A 20 -11.80 -9.30 -14.71
C VAL A 20 -11.62 -8.38 -13.51
N PHE A 21 -12.12 -8.81 -12.36
CA PHE A 21 -11.78 -8.18 -11.09
C PHE A 21 -10.43 -8.72 -10.62
N VAL A 22 -9.46 -7.83 -10.40
CA VAL A 22 -8.16 -8.19 -9.83
C VAL A 22 -8.04 -7.63 -8.42
N GLY A 23 -7.78 -8.52 -7.45
CA GLY A 23 -7.42 -8.14 -6.09
C GLY A 23 -5.91 -7.98 -5.97
N ARG A 24 -5.46 -7.00 -5.18
CA ARG A 24 -4.06 -6.91 -4.74
C ARG A 24 -4.05 -7.16 -3.24
N ILE A 25 -3.34 -8.20 -2.83
CA ILE A 25 -3.07 -8.51 -1.42
C ILE A 25 -1.65 -8.04 -1.12
N GLU A 26 -1.47 -7.37 0.02
CA GLU A 26 -0.15 -7.00 0.51
C GLU A 26 0.16 -7.70 1.82
N LEU A 27 1.40 -8.17 1.94
CA LEU A 27 1.89 -8.83 3.14
C LEU A 27 2.63 -7.80 4.02
N VAL A 28 2.15 -7.62 5.24
CA VAL A 28 2.79 -6.75 6.23
C VAL A 28 3.99 -7.49 6.84
N THR A 29 5.12 -7.44 6.14
CA THR A 29 6.36 -8.06 6.62
C THR A 29 7.00 -7.27 7.76
N GLY A 30 7.93 -7.88 8.50
CA GLY A 30 8.73 -7.17 9.49
C GLY A 30 9.55 -6.01 8.91
N ALA A 31 9.95 -6.09 7.64
CA ALA A 31 10.60 -4.97 6.94
C ALA A 31 9.62 -3.84 6.65
N THR A 32 8.41 -4.17 6.19
CA THR A 32 7.31 -3.20 5.98
C THR A 32 7.00 -2.44 7.28
N ARG A 33 6.88 -3.16 8.40
CA ARG A 33 6.64 -2.58 9.72
C ARG A 33 7.72 -1.56 10.10
N ARG A 34 9.00 -1.96 10.07
CA ARG A 34 10.12 -1.06 10.41
C ARG A 34 10.20 0.16 9.50
N ALA A 35 9.93 -0.04 8.21
CA ALA A 35 9.98 1.03 7.21
C ALA A 35 8.88 2.07 7.47
N VAL A 36 7.64 1.63 7.73
CA VAL A 36 6.52 2.52 8.08
C VAL A 36 6.77 3.22 9.42
N GLU A 37 7.21 2.49 10.45
CA GLU A 37 7.52 3.08 11.76
C GLU A 37 8.62 4.15 11.66
N SER A 38 9.67 3.90 10.88
CA SER A 38 10.75 4.86 10.67
C SER A 38 10.26 6.11 9.93
N ALA A 39 9.45 5.94 8.89
CA ALA A 39 8.89 7.04 8.12
C ALA A 39 7.93 7.90 8.96
N LEU A 40 7.14 7.29 9.84
CA LEU A 40 6.29 8.03 10.79
C LEU A 40 7.12 8.81 11.82
N ALA A 41 8.20 8.21 12.32
CA ALA A 41 9.09 8.86 13.29
C ALA A 41 9.82 10.07 12.69
N SER A 42 10.14 10.03 11.40
CA SER A 42 10.80 11.12 10.67
C SER A 42 9.85 12.07 9.94
N HIS A 43 8.53 11.88 10.05
CA HIS A 43 7.53 12.63 9.27
C HIS A 43 7.78 12.58 7.75
N ASP A 44 8.26 11.45 7.24
CA ASP A 44 8.56 11.27 5.80
C ASP A 44 7.29 10.92 5.03
N GLU A 45 6.51 11.95 4.70
CA GLU A 45 5.26 11.83 3.96
C GLU A 45 5.45 11.23 2.56
N VAL A 46 6.60 11.48 1.91
CA VAL A 46 6.91 10.96 0.58
C VAL A 46 7.06 9.44 0.62
N MET A 47 7.71 8.92 1.66
CA MET A 47 7.84 7.48 1.88
C MET A 47 6.48 6.87 2.24
N LEU A 48 5.71 7.48 3.15
CA LEU A 48 4.38 7.00 3.55
C LEU A 48 3.41 6.93 2.36
N ALA A 49 3.46 7.90 1.46
CA ALA A 49 2.63 7.93 0.25
C ALA A 49 2.85 6.73 -0.68
N LYS A 50 4.02 6.05 -0.62
CA LYS A 50 4.30 4.85 -1.43
C LYS A 50 3.39 3.67 -1.09
N TYR A 51 2.89 3.60 0.14
CA TYR A 51 1.97 2.54 0.57
C TYR A 51 0.53 2.81 0.09
N GLY A 52 0.20 4.06 -0.26
CA GLY A 52 -1.08 4.45 -0.82
C GLY A 52 -2.26 3.91 -0.02
N ARG A 53 -3.19 3.22 -0.70
CA ARG A 53 -4.39 2.64 -0.07
C ARG A 53 -4.10 1.56 0.99
N PHE A 54 -2.89 1.03 1.04
CA PHE A 54 -2.51 0.02 2.05
C PHE A 54 -1.93 0.64 3.31
N LEU A 55 -1.66 1.96 3.34
CA LEU A 55 -1.10 2.60 4.52
C LEU A 55 -2.02 2.43 5.74
N ASN A 56 -3.30 2.77 5.63
CA ASN A 56 -4.24 2.66 6.76
C ASN A 56 -4.39 1.22 7.27
N PRO A 57 -4.63 0.19 6.42
CA PRO A 57 -4.62 -1.20 6.87
C PRO A 57 -3.31 -1.63 7.55
N ILE A 58 -2.16 -1.15 7.07
CA ILE A 58 -0.88 -1.42 7.73
C ILE A 58 -0.87 -0.77 9.13
N LEU A 59 -1.28 0.49 9.26
CA LEU A 59 -1.34 1.18 10.56
C LEU A 59 -2.27 0.45 11.54
N GLU A 60 -3.44 0.00 11.09
CA GLU A 60 -4.38 -0.79 11.88
C GLU A 60 -3.71 -2.08 12.40
N GLU A 61 -3.07 -2.84 11.52
CA GLU A 61 -2.33 -4.05 11.90
C GLU A 61 -1.20 -3.76 12.90
N LEU A 62 -0.50 -2.62 12.73
CA LEU A 62 0.53 -2.20 13.68
C LEU A 62 -0.04 -1.90 15.07
N ILE A 63 -1.22 -1.26 15.13
CA ILE A 63 -1.92 -0.91 16.37
C ILE A 63 -2.46 -2.17 17.06
N GLU A 64 -3.06 -3.09 16.31
CA GLU A 64 -3.58 -4.35 16.85
C GLU A 64 -2.45 -5.22 17.42
N SER A 65 -1.31 -5.25 16.74
CA SER A 65 -0.12 -5.97 17.22
C SER A 65 0.52 -5.35 18.47
N ASP A 66 0.38 -4.04 18.68
CA ASP A 66 0.93 -3.31 19.84
C ASP A 66 0.05 -2.10 20.20
N PRO A 67 -0.95 -2.30 21.08
CA PRO A 67 -1.91 -1.27 21.45
C PRO A 67 -1.27 -0.02 22.09
N THR A 68 -0.04 -0.12 22.62
CA THR A 68 0.66 1.02 23.23
C THR A 68 1.04 2.09 22.20
N LYS A 69 1.09 1.72 20.92
CA LYS A 69 1.39 2.63 19.80
C LYS A 69 0.17 3.35 19.25
N ALA A 70 -1.04 2.99 19.67
CA ALA A 70 -2.31 3.50 19.12
C ALA A 70 -2.39 5.03 19.05
N ASN A 71 -1.99 5.73 20.12
CA ASN A 71 -2.10 7.19 20.20
C ASN A 71 -1.15 7.93 19.25
N ARG A 72 -0.05 7.28 18.82
CA ARG A 72 0.91 7.87 17.85
C ARG A 72 0.47 7.63 16.41
N LEU A 73 -0.13 6.47 16.15
CA LEU A 73 -0.47 6.02 14.80
C LEU A 73 -1.82 6.56 14.30
N ARG A 74 -2.81 6.77 15.20
CA ARG A 74 -4.14 7.30 14.84
C ARG A 74 -4.18 8.75 14.31
N LYS A 75 -3.04 9.45 14.32
CA LYS A 75 -2.93 10.84 13.85
C LYS A 75 -2.63 10.96 12.36
N TYR A 76 -2.38 9.84 11.69
CA TYR A 76 -2.07 9.71 10.27
C TYR A 76 -3.19 8.93 9.58
#